data_AF-A0A935DYY5-F1
#
_entry.id   AF-A0A935DYY5-F1
#
_cell.length_a   1.000
_cell.length_b   1.000
_cell.length_c   1.000
_cell.angle_alpha   90.00
_cell.angle_beta   90.00
_cell.angle_gamma   90.00
#
_symmetry.space_group_name_H-M   'P 1'
#
loop_
_entity.id
_entity.type
_entity.pdbx_description
1 polymer ?
#
loop_
_entity_poly.entity_id
_entity_poly.type
_entity_poly.pdbx_seq_one_letter_code
_entity_poly.pdbx_strand_id
1 'polypeptide(L)'
;MWNFLLTGWLVQLAMGVAFWIIPRFSRGSPRGPVGLVWFSFAFLNAGIFFTALQFWFPHALIIGRVAEVCAAILFIIGSWRRVKPQGVL
;
A
#
# COMPACT_ATOMS: atom_id res chain seq x y z
N MET A 1 15.03 16.05 1.63
CA MET A 1 14.25 16.56 0.47
C MET A 1 13.92 15.46 -0.54
N TRP A 2 14.91 14.74 -1.11
CA TRP A 2 14.70 13.71 -2.15
C TRP A 2 13.81 12.52 -1.76
N ASN A 3 13.81 12.11 -0.48
CA ASN A 3 13.05 10.94 -0.02
C ASN A 3 11.52 11.10 -0.21
N PHE A 4 10.96 12.30 -0.15
CA PHE A 4 9.50 12.48 -0.32
C PHE A 4 9.05 12.23 -1.76
N LEU A 5 9.86 12.62 -2.75
CA LEU A 5 9.56 12.41 -4.18
C LEU A 5 9.64 10.93 -4.55
N LEU A 6 10.65 10.22 -4.06
CA LEU A 6 10.82 8.78 -4.33
C LEU A 6 9.84 7.92 -3.52
N THR A 7 9.76 8.11 -2.20
CA THR A 7 8.93 7.28 -1.31
C THR A 7 7.45 7.60 -1.44
N GLY A 8 7.09 8.86 -1.72
CA GLY A 8 5.70 9.23 -1.91
C GLY A 8 5.19 8.88 -3.31
N TRP A 9 5.69 9.59 -4.31
CA TRP A 9 5.10 9.56 -5.65
C TRP A 9 5.47 8.29 -6.42
N LEU A 10 6.73 7.86 -6.37
CA LEU A 10 7.22 6.72 -7.16
C LEU A 10 6.68 5.39 -6.63
N VAL A 11 6.62 5.22 -5.31
CA VAL A 11 6.01 4.02 -4.69
C VAL A 11 4.51 3.96 -4.94
N GLN A 12 3.79 5.08 -4.83
CA GLN A 12 2.36 5.12 -5.13
C GLN A 12 2.07 4.78 -6.60
N LEU A 13 2.88 5.31 -7.52
CA LEU A 13 2.77 4.94 -8.94
C LEU A 13 3.09 3.46 -9.17
N ALA A 14 4.16 2.93 -8.56
CA ALA A 14 4.51 1.51 -8.67
C ALA A 14 3.38 0.61 -8.15
N MET A 15 2.78 0.96 -7.01
CA MET A 15 1.62 0.24 -6.45
C MET A 15 0.39 0.34 -7.37
N GLY A 16 0.15 1.50 -7.96
CA GLY A 16 -0.93 1.72 -8.92
C GLY A 16 -0.74 0.86 -10.17
N VAL A 17 0.44 0.90 -10.77
CA VAL A 17 0.79 0.09 -11.95
C VAL A 17 0.71 -1.40 -11.61
N ALA A 18 1.27 -1.84 -10.48
CA ALA A 18 1.19 -3.22 -10.02
C ALA A 18 -0.27 -3.68 -9.86
N PHE A 19 -1.14 -2.84 -9.30
CA PHE A 19 -2.57 -3.14 -9.18
C PHE A 19 -3.26 -3.31 -10.55
N TRP A 20 -2.82 -2.58 -11.57
CA TRP A 20 -3.38 -2.62 -12.92
C TRP A 20 -2.83 -3.76 -13.77
N ILE A 21 -1.54 -4.11 -13.64
CA ILE A 21 -0.89 -5.15 -14.44
C ILE A 21 -1.22 -6.57 -13.95
N ILE A 22 -1.52 -6.73 -12.65
CA ILE A 22 -1.85 -8.05 -12.09
C ILE A 22 -3.16 -8.57 -12.74
N PRO A 23 -3.12 -9.73 -13.40
CA PRO A 23 -4.29 -10.30 -14.06
C PRO A 23 -5.40 -10.61 -13.05
N ARG A 24 -6.64 -10.27 -13.44
CA ARG A 24 -7.84 -10.42 -12.61
C ARG A 24 -8.31 -11.88 -12.59
N PHE A 25 -7.55 -12.79 -12.01
CA PHE A 25 -7.96 -14.20 -11.86
C PHE A 25 -9.00 -14.36 -10.74
N SER A 26 -10.17 -13.74 -10.90
CA SER A 26 -11.28 -13.88 -9.96
C SER A 26 -12.40 -14.67 -10.65
N ARG A 27 -12.37 -16.00 -10.46
CA ARG A 27 -13.49 -16.91 -10.80
C ARG A 27 -14.58 -16.93 -9.72
N GLY A 28 -14.44 -16.15 -8.64
CA GLY A 28 -15.40 -16.07 -7.54
C GLY A 28 -15.41 -14.68 -6.91
N SER A 29 -16.59 -14.07 -6.89
CA SER A 29 -16.93 -12.69 -6.51
C SER A 29 -16.39 -11.58 -7.46
N PRO A 30 -17.24 -10.73 -8.07
CA PRO A 30 -16.84 -9.68 -9.02
C PRO A 30 -15.84 -8.64 -8.49
N ARG A 31 -15.60 -8.67 -7.17
CA ARG A 31 -14.76 -7.75 -6.43
C ARG A 31 -14.00 -8.57 -5.40
N GLY A 32 -12.85 -9.14 -5.78
CA GLY A 32 -11.82 -9.52 -4.79
C GLY A 32 -11.54 -8.34 -3.84
N PRO A 33 -10.76 -8.48 -2.75
CA PRO A 33 -10.66 -7.48 -1.68
C PRO A 33 -9.94 -6.18 -2.14
N VAL A 34 -10.60 -5.38 -2.97
CA VAL A 34 -10.16 -4.06 -3.45
C VAL A 34 -9.94 -3.14 -2.25
N GLY A 35 -10.73 -3.33 -1.18
CA GLY A 35 -10.56 -2.62 0.08
C GLY A 35 -9.15 -2.72 0.67
N LEU A 36 -8.50 -3.89 0.66
CA LEU A 36 -7.13 -4.03 1.21
C LEU A 36 -6.11 -3.16 0.45
N VAL A 37 -6.26 -3.04 -0.87
CA VAL A 37 -5.39 -2.19 -1.67
C VAL A 37 -5.66 -0.71 -1.36
N TRP A 38 -6.92 -0.29 -1.24
CA TRP A 38 -7.23 1.09 -0.83
C TRP A 38 -6.72 1.41 0.58
N PHE A 39 -6.83 0.48 1.54
CA PHE A 39 -6.26 0.64 2.87
C PHE A 39 -4.74 0.79 2.83
N SER A 40 -4.04 0.04 1.96
CA SER A 40 -2.60 0.23 1.77
C SER A 40 -2.23 1.61 1.24
N PHE A 41 -3.01 2.16 0.29
CA PHE A 41 -2.81 3.53 -0.19
C PHE A 41 -3.06 4.57 0.91
N ALA A 42 -4.12 4.39 1.71
CA ALA A 42 -4.41 5.28 2.83
C ALA A 42 -3.29 5.26 3.88
N PHE A 43 -2.80 4.09 4.26
CA PHE A 43 -1.69 3.94 5.20
C PHE A 43 -0.39 4.52 4.68
N LEU A 44 -0.09 4.36 3.38
CA LEU A 44 1.11 4.94 2.78
C LEU A 44 1.06 6.47 2.84
N ASN A 45 -0.08 7.08 2.46
CA ASN A 45 -0.25 8.53 2.54
C ASN A 45 -0.17 9.05 3.97
N ALA A 46 -0.80 8.35 4.93
CA ALA A 46 -0.70 8.68 6.34
C ALA A 46 0.76 8.61 6.82
N GLY A 47 1.51 7.56 6.46
CA GLY A 47 2.91 7.39 6.82
C GLY A 47 3.82 8.51 6.31
N ILE A 48 3.62 8.93 5.05
CA ILE A 48 4.33 10.07 4.46
C ILE A 48 3.97 11.37 5.17
N PHE A 49 2.69 11.59 5.48
CA PHE A 49 2.22 12.78 6.19
C PHE A 49 2.82 12.88 7.60
N PHE A 50 2.79 11.81 8.39
CA PHE A 50 3.40 11.78 9.72
C PHE A 50 4.93 11.93 9.65
N THR A 51 5.57 11.37 8.62
CA THR A 51 7.00 11.59 8.38
C THR A 51 7.29 13.06 8.03
N ALA A 52 6.40 13.76 7.32
CA ALA A 52 6.56 15.21 7.07
C ALA A 52 6.42 16.04 8.35
N LEU A 53 5.53 15.63 9.25
CA LEU A 53 5.32 16.27 10.56
C LEU A 53 6.50 16.10 11.54
N GLN A 54 7.52 15.29 11.21
CA GLN A 54 8.68 15.04 12.07
C GLN A 54 9.39 16.33 12.52
N PHE A 55 9.34 17.39 11.69
CA PHE A 55 9.95 18.68 11.98
C PHE A 55 9.33 19.38 13.19
N TRP A 56 8.04 19.16 13.43
CA TRP A 56 7.33 19.72 14.57
C TRP A 56 7.21 18.71 15.72
N PHE A 57 7.11 17.41 15.38
CA PHE A 57 6.94 16.34 16.36
C PHE A 57 7.91 15.18 16.04
N PRO A 58 9.05 15.07 16.72
CA PRO A 58 10.06 14.05 16.42
C PRO A 58 9.51 12.61 16.48
N HIS A 59 8.56 12.35 17.38
CA HIS A 59 7.93 11.03 17.55
C HIS A 59 7.01 10.64 16.39
N ALA A 60 6.54 11.62 15.60
CA ALA A 60 5.72 11.37 14.41
C ALA A 60 6.48 10.57 13.34
N LEU A 61 7.82 10.63 13.34
CA LEU A 61 8.62 9.83 12.42
C LEU A 61 8.41 8.33 12.62
N ILE A 62 8.42 7.85 13.87
CA ILE A 62 8.27 6.42 14.16
C ILE A 62 6.87 5.95 13.74
N ILE A 63 5.85 6.75 14.06
CA ILE A 63 4.46 6.49 13.65
C ILE A 63 4.35 6.42 12.13
N GLY A 64 4.98 7.37 11.43
CA GLY A 64 5.03 7.42 9.98
C GLY A 64 5.66 6.17 9.36
N ARG A 65 6.82 5.73 9.89
CA ARG A 65 7.51 4.53 9.42
C ARG A 65 6.73 3.24 9.67
N VAL A 66 6.11 3.12 10.84
CA VAL A 66 5.24 1.96 11.13
C VAL A 66 4.07 1.92 10.15
N ALA A 67 3.46 3.07 9.84
CA ALA A 67 2.37 3.15 8.88
C ALA A 67 2.81 2.79 7.45
N GLU A 68 3.99 3.21 7.00
CA GLU A 68 4.56 2.82 5.69
C GLU A 68 4.80 1.30 5.60
N VAL A 69 5.33 0.69 6.66
CA VAL A 69 5.53 -0.77 6.71
C VAL A 69 4.18 -1.51 6.68
N CYS A 70 3.20 -1.04 7.45
CA CYS A 70 1.85 -1.60 7.40
C CYS A 70 1.21 -1.48 6.01
N ALA A 71 1.42 -0.36 5.32
CA ALA A 71 0.96 -0.17 3.93
C ALA A 71 1.55 -1.24 3.00
N ALA A 72 2.86 -1.46 3.07
CA ALA A 72 3.55 -2.45 2.24
C ALA A 72 3.00 -3.87 2.49
N ILE A 73 2.83 -4.25 3.76
CA ILE A 73 2.29 -5.57 4.13
C ILE A 73 0.86 -5.74 3.59
N LEU A 74 -0.02 -4.75 3.79
CA LEU A 74 -1.39 -4.78 3.29
C LEU A 74 -1.45 -4.89 1.77
N PHE A 75 -0.56 -4.18 1.07
CA PHE A 75 -0.48 -4.23 -0.39
C PHE A 75 -0.01 -5.59 -0.91
N ILE A 76 1.00 -6.19 -0.27
CA ILE A 76 1.49 -7.52 -0.61
C ILE A 76 0.38 -8.56 -0.40
N ILE A 77 -0.30 -8.55 0.76
CA ILE A 77 -1.39 -9.48 1.06
C ILE A 77 -2.56 -9.29 0.07
N GLY A 78 -2.96 -8.04 -0.18
CA GLY A 78 -4.03 -7.72 -1.12
C GLY A 78 -3.71 -8.14 -2.56
N SER A 79 -2.46 -7.95 -2.99
CA SER A 79 -1.98 -8.35 -4.32
C SER A 79 -1.82 -9.86 -4.44
N TRP A 80 -1.29 -10.54 -3.41
CA TRP A 80 -1.11 -12.00 -3.40
C TRP A 80 -2.44 -12.76 -3.47
N ARG A 81 -3.48 -12.25 -2.79
CA ARG A 81 -4.85 -12.78 -2.88
C ARG A 81 -5.48 -12.64 -4.27
N ARG A 82 -4.95 -11.76 -5.13
CA ARG A 82 -5.37 -11.66 -6.53
C ARG A 82 -4.62 -12.62 -7.45
N VAL A 83 -3.37 -12.94 -7.12
CA VAL A 83 -2.54 -13.88 -7.89
C VAL A 83 -2.91 -15.34 -7.60
N LYS A 84 -3.18 -15.69 -6.33
CA LYS A 84 -3.68 -17.02 -5.98
C LYS A 84 -5.21 -17.09 -6.11
N PRO A 85 -5.76 -18.02 -6.92
CA PRO A 85 -7.20 -18.29 -6.90
C PRO A 85 -7.61 -18.75 -5.49
N GLN A 86 -8.65 -18.13 -4.91
CA GLN A 86 -9.26 -18.63 -3.69
C GLN A 86 -10.14 -19.83 -4.04
N GLY A 87 -9.54 -21.03 -4.06
CA GLY A 87 -10.23 -22.30 -4.20
C GLY A 87 -9.56 -23.26 -5.19
N VAL A 88 -8.53 -23.97 -4.74
CA VAL A 88 -8.30 -25.41 -4.96
C VAL A 88 -7.33 -25.89 -3.86
N LEU A 89 -7.88 -26.41 -2.78
CA LEU A 89 -7.36 -27.54 -2.02
C LEU A 89 -8.58 -28.38 -1.62
#